data_AF-A0A424WI38-F1
#
_entry.id   AF-A0A424WI38-F1
#
_cell.length_a   1.000
_cell.length_b   1.000
_cell.length_c   1.000
_cell.angle_alpha   90.00
_cell.angle_beta   90.00
_cell.angle_gamma   90.00
#
_symmetry.space_group_name_H-M   'P 1'
#
loop_
_entity.id
_entity.type
_entity.pdbx_description
1 polymer ?
#
loop_
_entity_poly.entity_id
_entity_poly.type
_entity_poly.pdbx_seq_one_letter_code
_entity_poly.pdbx_strand_id
1 'polypeptide(L)'
;MTDAYAAWAAAHALQLFVALPLLAAAAALTLAWCWPRLSGGGRVALFALGTSAALVVFLVLAYAIEREGAVVAFDRALAGALGMSMSTPLLWLLSWFTYLGDRNFLTGVAVLMTLFLLSRRQWGLAVVCAVATGVGGALNWLLKHAFERVRPDHDHGYASVAGWSFPSGHSSAAMAVYGMACYLLWRLAPPAWRLPGTALLAALIMAIGLSRILLQVHFVSDVLAGFAISLAWLALCVALAQRLRPSCSERQRVQ
;
A
#
# COMPACT_ATOMS: atom_id res chain seq x y z
N MET A 1 -24.35 16.61 4.15
CA MET A 1 -24.05 15.24 4.64
C MET A 1 -22.54 14.98 4.68
N THR A 2 -21.80 15.31 3.61
CA THR A 2 -20.32 15.20 3.56
C THR A 2 -19.62 15.81 4.77
N ASP A 3 -20.03 17.01 5.19
CA ASP A 3 -19.37 17.74 6.26
C ASP A 3 -19.56 17.10 7.63
N ALA A 4 -20.71 16.45 7.88
CA ALA A 4 -20.97 15.73 9.12
C ALA A 4 -20.09 14.48 9.24
N TYR A 5 -19.92 13.73 8.16
CA TYR A 5 -19.02 12.57 8.14
C TYR A 5 -17.56 12.97 8.26
N ALA A 6 -17.15 14.05 7.59
CA ALA A 6 -15.80 14.61 7.68
C ALA A 6 -15.48 15.07 9.11
N ALA A 7 -16.39 15.83 9.74
CA ALA A 7 -16.25 16.28 11.12
C ALA A 7 -16.20 15.10 12.11
N TRP A 8 -17.06 14.08 11.92
CA TRP A 8 -17.03 12.88 12.73
C TRP A 8 -15.70 12.13 12.60
N ALA A 9 -15.21 11.93 11.37
CA ALA A 9 -13.93 11.25 11.14
C ALA A 9 -12.75 12.01 11.77
N ALA A 10 -12.76 13.35 11.68
CA ALA A 10 -11.74 14.19 12.31
C ALA A 10 -11.77 14.09 13.85
N ALA A 11 -12.95 14.12 14.46
CA ALA A 11 -13.11 13.98 15.92
C ALA A 11 -12.64 12.61 16.44
N HIS A 12 -12.69 11.56 15.61
CA HIS A 12 -12.29 10.19 15.98
C HIS A 12 -10.95 9.77 15.35
N ALA A 13 -10.14 10.72 14.89
CA ALA A 13 -8.90 10.46 14.16
C ALA A 13 -7.95 9.46 14.86
N LEU A 14 -7.72 9.63 16.17
CA LEU A 14 -6.85 8.73 16.94
C LEU A 14 -7.43 7.30 17.02
N GLN A 15 -8.74 7.18 17.20
CA GLN A 15 -9.40 5.87 17.27
C GLN A 15 -9.31 5.16 15.92
N LEU A 16 -9.53 5.89 14.82
CA LEU A 16 -9.37 5.37 13.46
C LEU A 16 -7.92 4.96 13.18
N PHE A 17 -6.94 5.73 13.66
CA PHE A 17 -5.52 5.42 13.53
C PHE A 17 -5.11 4.12 14.24
N VAL A 18 -5.81 3.74 15.32
CA VAL A 18 -5.58 2.47 16.02
C VAL A 18 -6.41 1.34 15.42
N ALA A 19 -7.69 1.57 15.17
CA ALA A 19 -8.63 0.53 14.76
C ALA A 19 -8.36 0.00 13.34
N LEU A 20 -8.08 0.88 12.37
CA LEU A 20 -7.93 0.48 10.97
C LEU A 20 -6.68 -0.38 10.73
N PRO A 21 -5.50 -0.12 11.32
CA PRO A 21 -4.37 -1.06 11.26
C PRO A 21 -4.66 -2.42 11.87
N LEU A 22 -5.40 -2.48 12.99
CA LEU A 22 -5.82 -3.74 13.61
C LEU A 22 -6.79 -4.51 12.70
N LEU A 23 -7.73 -3.82 12.06
CA LEU A 23 -8.64 -4.42 11.08
C LEU A 23 -7.88 -4.93 9.85
N ALA A 24 -6.89 -4.18 9.36
CA ALA A 24 -6.03 -4.61 8.27
C ALA A 24 -5.23 -5.88 8.64
N ALA A 25 -4.67 -5.93 9.84
CA ALA A 25 -3.99 -7.11 10.37
C ALA A 25 -4.94 -8.31 10.48
N ALA A 26 -6.13 -8.11 11.04
CA ALA A 26 -7.15 -9.16 11.17
C ALA A 26 -7.57 -9.70 9.79
N ALA A 27 -7.84 -8.82 8.82
CA ALA A 27 -8.18 -9.21 7.45
C ALA A 27 -7.04 -9.97 6.77
N ALA A 28 -5.79 -9.57 6.97
CA ALA A 28 -4.64 -10.26 6.42
C ALA A 28 -4.46 -11.66 7.06
N LEU A 29 -4.69 -11.78 8.38
CA LEU A 29 -4.66 -13.05 9.10
C LEU A 29 -5.78 -14.00 8.66
N THR A 30 -7.00 -13.51 8.48
CA THR A 30 -8.12 -14.34 8.01
C THR A 30 -7.87 -14.83 6.59
N LEU A 31 -7.40 -13.98 5.68
CA LEU A 31 -7.00 -14.39 4.33
C LEU A 31 -5.88 -15.44 4.37
N ALA A 32 -4.82 -15.19 5.14
CA ALA A 32 -3.70 -16.12 5.29
C ALA A 32 -4.12 -17.48 5.89
N TRP A 33 -5.06 -17.47 6.84
CA TRP A 33 -5.61 -18.67 7.44
C TRP A 33 -6.53 -19.42 6.48
N CYS A 34 -7.39 -18.73 5.73
CA CYS A 34 -8.28 -19.35 4.74
C CYS A 34 -7.52 -19.88 3.52
N TRP A 35 -6.40 -19.26 3.13
CA TRP A 35 -5.69 -19.56 1.89
C TRP A 35 -5.36 -21.05 1.64
N PRO A 36 -4.82 -21.81 2.61
CA PRO A 36 -4.52 -23.23 2.41
C PRO A 36 -5.79 -24.09 2.20
N ARG A 37 -6.94 -23.64 2.72
CA ARG A 37 -8.23 -24.37 2.64
C ARG A 37 -8.93 -24.18 1.30
N LEU A 38 -8.55 -23.18 0.51
CA LEU A 38 -9.10 -22.96 -0.82
C LEU A 38 -8.55 -23.97 -1.84
N SER A 39 -9.43 -24.43 -2.72
CA SER A 39 -9.04 -25.21 -3.91
C SER A 39 -8.11 -24.41 -4.82
N GLY A 40 -7.38 -25.08 -5.71
CA GLY A 40 -6.49 -24.40 -6.67
C GLY A 40 -7.23 -23.33 -7.48
N GLY A 41 -8.41 -23.67 -8.02
CA GLY A 41 -9.27 -22.72 -8.72
C GLY A 41 -9.78 -21.59 -7.82
N GLY A 42 -10.13 -21.89 -6.56
CA GLY A 42 -10.55 -20.88 -5.58
C GLY A 42 -9.46 -19.85 -5.27
N ARG A 43 -8.19 -20.28 -5.16
CA ARG A 43 -7.04 -19.37 -4.97
C ARG A 43 -6.84 -18.45 -6.17
N VAL A 44 -6.95 -18.99 -7.39
CA VAL A 44 -6.84 -18.20 -8.62
C VAL A 44 -7.98 -17.19 -8.71
N ALA A 45 -9.22 -17.61 -8.44
CA ALA A 45 -10.38 -16.74 -8.45
C ALA A 45 -10.26 -15.60 -7.42
N LEU A 46 -9.90 -15.92 -6.16
CA LEU A 46 -9.71 -14.91 -5.12
C LEU A 46 -8.62 -13.90 -5.49
N PHE A 47 -7.51 -14.40 -6.05
CA PHE A 47 -6.41 -13.54 -6.51
C PHE A 47 -6.82 -12.61 -7.66
N ALA A 48 -7.53 -13.16 -8.66
CA ALA A 48 -8.02 -12.40 -9.81
C ALA A 48 -9.07 -11.36 -9.38
N LEU A 49 -10.00 -11.72 -8.50
CA LEU A 49 -11.00 -10.82 -7.94
C LEU A 49 -10.36 -9.70 -7.13
N GLY A 50 -9.40 -10.01 -6.25
CA GLY A 50 -8.68 -9.01 -5.48
C GLY A 50 -7.90 -8.03 -6.36
N THR A 51 -7.21 -8.54 -7.39
CA THR A 51 -6.48 -7.70 -8.35
C THR A 51 -7.43 -6.82 -9.17
N SER A 52 -8.54 -7.38 -9.64
CA SER A 52 -9.55 -6.66 -10.42
C SER A 52 -10.25 -5.59 -9.58
N ALA A 53 -10.61 -5.91 -8.34
CA ALA A 53 -11.20 -4.95 -7.41
C ALA A 53 -10.24 -3.79 -7.12
N ALA A 54 -8.94 -4.06 -6.92
CA ALA A 54 -7.95 -3.02 -6.72
C ALA A 54 -7.84 -2.09 -7.96
N LEU A 55 -7.81 -2.65 -9.17
CA LEU A 55 -7.82 -1.85 -10.41
C LEU A 55 -9.09 -1.02 -10.55
N VAL A 56 -10.27 -1.60 -10.29
CA VAL A 56 -11.54 -0.88 -10.35
C VAL A 56 -11.58 0.26 -9.34
N VAL A 57 -11.14 0.02 -8.11
CA VAL A 57 -11.05 1.09 -7.09
C VAL A 57 -10.15 2.22 -7.57
N PHE A 58 -8.98 1.92 -8.13
CA PHE A 58 -8.10 2.95 -8.67
C PHE A 58 -8.77 3.75 -9.80
N LEU A 59 -9.37 3.07 -10.78
CA LEU A 59 -10.03 3.71 -11.93
C LEU A 59 -11.22 4.57 -11.51
N VAL A 60 -12.04 4.09 -10.57
CA VAL A 60 -13.17 4.85 -10.04
C VAL A 60 -12.68 6.10 -9.32
N LEU A 61 -11.63 6.01 -8.50
CA LEU A 61 -11.07 7.17 -7.81
C LEU A 61 -10.43 8.15 -8.79
N ALA A 62 -9.67 7.66 -9.77
CA ALA A 62 -9.08 8.49 -10.83
C ALA A 62 -10.16 9.26 -11.61
N TYR A 63 -11.25 8.61 -11.99
CA TYR A 63 -12.38 9.27 -12.64
C TYR A 63 -13.11 10.26 -11.71
N ALA A 64 -13.28 9.91 -10.43
CA ALA A 64 -13.99 10.74 -9.47
C ALA A 64 -13.24 12.05 -9.14
N ILE A 65 -11.90 12.04 -9.12
CA ILE A 65 -11.11 13.25 -8.83
C ILE A 65 -11.17 14.26 -9.97
N GLU A 66 -11.24 13.83 -11.22
CA GLU A 66 -11.35 14.72 -12.39
C GLU A 66 -12.71 15.42 -12.48
N ARG A 67 -13.75 14.81 -11.91
CA ARG A 67 -15.12 15.33 -11.93
C ARG A 67 -15.41 16.37 -10.85
N GLU A 68 -14.47 16.62 -9.94
CA GLU A 68 -14.66 17.49 -8.76
C GLU A 68 -15.95 17.19 -7.98
N GLY A 69 -16.36 15.92 -7.95
CA GLY A 69 -17.63 15.48 -7.36
C GLY A 69 -17.56 15.26 -5.84
N ALA A 70 -18.47 14.44 -5.33
CA ALA A 70 -18.62 14.17 -3.89
C ALA A 70 -17.33 13.67 -3.20
N VAL A 71 -16.47 12.93 -3.91
CA VAL A 71 -15.18 12.44 -3.38
C VAL A 71 -14.25 13.61 -3.08
N VAL A 72 -14.12 14.57 -4.01
CA VAL A 72 -13.27 15.75 -3.83
C VAL A 72 -13.84 16.67 -2.74
N ALA A 73 -15.16 16.82 -2.68
CA ALA A 73 -15.82 17.58 -1.62
C ALA A 73 -15.55 16.96 -0.23
N PHE A 74 -15.69 15.64 -0.09
CA PHE A 74 -15.38 14.93 1.15
C PHE A 74 -13.90 15.06 1.54
N ASP A 75 -13.00 14.87 0.58
CA ASP A 75 -11.55 15.02 0.78
C ASP A 75 -11.17 16.40 1.33
N ARG A 76 -11.71 17.48 0.73
CA ARG A 76 -11.48 18.86 1.17
C ARG A 76 -12.10 19.11 2.55
N ALA A 77 -13.34 18.67 2.78
CA ALA A 77 -14.02 18.82 4.07
C ALA A 77 -13.28 18.11 5.21
N LEU A 78 -12.78 16.90 4.96
CA LEU A 78 -12.01 16.15 5.96
C LEU A 78 -10.65 16.80 6.25
N ALA A 79 -9.93 17.24 5.21
CA ALA A 79 -8.67 17.94 5.40
C ALA A 79 -8.84 19.20 6.28
N GLY A 80 -9.87 20.02 5.99
CA GLY A 80 -10.19 21.20 6.78
C GLY A 80 -10.60 20.88 8.22
N ALA A 81 -11.43 19.85 8.44
CA ALA A 81 -11.85 19.42 9.77
C ALA A 81 -10.68 18.90 10.63
N LEU A 82 -9.74 18.18 10.01
CA LEU A 82 -8.53 17.70 10.67
C LEU A 82 -7.60 18.87 11.06
N GLY A 83 -7.46 19.89 10.21
CA GLY A 83 -6.59 21.04 10.46
C GLY A 83 -6.88 21.76 11.79
N MET A 84 -8.14 21.77 12.21
CA MET A 84 -8.58 22.41 13.45
C MET A 84 -8.45 21.52 14.71
N SER A 85 -8.13 20.23 14.56
CA SER A 85 -8.36 19.22 15.61
C SER A 85 -7.10 18.44 16.05
N MET A 86 -5.97 18.59 15.36
CA MET A 86 -4.78 17.76 15.63
C MET A 86 -3.87 18.38 16.70
N SER A 87 -3.52 17.58 17.71
CA SER A 87 -2.57 17.98 18.77
C SER A 87 -1.11 17.70 18.37
N THR A 88 -0.18 18.50 18.87
CA THR A 88 1.27 18.36 18.61
C THR A 88 1.82 16.96 18.92
N PRO A 89 1.47 16.31 20.06
CA PRO A 89 1.95 14.95 20.34
C PRO A 89 1.46 13.91 19.32
N LEU A 90 0.23 14.07 18.82
CA LEU A 90 -0.30 13.19 17.78
C LEU A 90 0.46 13.38 16.46
N LEU A 91 0.71 14.62 16.03
CA LEU A 91 1.50 14.90 14.83
C LEU A 91 2.91 14.31 14.91
N TRP A 92 3.57 14.40 16.07
CA TRP A 92 4.87 13.78 16.30
C TRP A 92 4.81 12.25 16.19
N LEU A 93 3.81 11.60 16.79
CA LEU A 93 3.61 10.15 16.64
C LEU A 93 3.42 9.76 15.16
N LEU A 94 2.58 10.50 14.43
CA LEU A 94 2.31 10.24 13.01
C LEU A 94 3.55 10.41 12.13
N SER A 95 4.46 11.32 12.49
CA SER A 95 5.71 11.53 11.74
C SER A 95 6.61 10.28 11.72
N TRP A 96 6.61 9.47 12.78
CA TRP A 96 7.37 8.21 12.82
C TRP A 96 6.84 7.20 11.82
N PHE A 97 5.52 7.06 11.74
CA PHE A 97 4.90 6.19 10.74
C PHE A 97 5.13 6.70 9.32
N THR A 98 5.02 8.01 9.12
CA THR A 98 5.37 8.64 7.84
C THR A 98 6.81 8.34 7.43
N TYR A 99 7.77 8.42 8.35
CA TYR A 99 9.18 8.12 8.07
C TYR A 99 9.37 6.68 7.57
N LEU A 100 8.65 5.70 8.13
CA LEU A 100 8.67 4.32 7.64
C LEU A 100 8.06 4.17 6.23
N GLY A 101 7.24 5.13 5.81
CA GLY A 101 6.71 5.25 4.46
C GLY A 101 7.56 6.11 3.51
N ASP A 102 8.66 6.69 3.99
CA ASP A 102 9.47 7.63 3.21
C ASP A 102 10.11 6.94 2.00
N ARG A 103 10.24 7.68 0.90
CA ARG A 103 10.81 7.17 -0.35
C ARG A 103 12.22 6.63 -0.16
N ASN A 104 13.09 7.38 0.52
CA ASN A 104 14.50 7.00 0.67
C ASN A 104 14.62 5.78 1.58
N PHE A 105 13.88 5.78 2.69
CA PHE A 105 13.82 4.64 3.59
C PHE A 105 13.35 3.37 2.87
N LEU A 106 12.21 3.43 2.18
CA LEU A 106 11.65 2.27 1.48
C LEU A 106 12.49 1.83 0.28
N THR A 107 13.16 2.76 -0.41
CA THR A 107 14.13 2.41 -1.46
C THR A 107 15.30 1.64 -0.87
N GLY A 108 15.84 2.09 0.27
CA GLY A 108 16.87 1.36 1.01
C GLY A 108 16.43 -0.05 1.39
N VAL A 109 15.23 -0.20 1.95
CA VAL A 109 14.65 -1.51 2.29
C VAL A 109 14.51 -2.40 1.04
N ALA A 110 13.98 -1.87 -0.06
CA ALA A 110 13.81 -2.63 -1.31
C ALA A 110 15.15 -3.08 -1.91
N VAL A 111 16.17 -2.22 -1.88
CA VAL A 111 17.53 -2.55 -2.31
C VAL A 111 18.11 -3.64 -1.43
N LEU A 112 18.02 -3.52 -0.10
CA LEU A 112 18.51 -4.54 0.83
C LEU A 112 17.81 -5.90 0.64
N MET A 113 16.49 -5.90 0.46
CA MET A 113 15.73 -7.12 0.14
C MET A 113 16.23 -7.74 -1.17
N THR A 114 16.44 -6.93 -2.19
CA THR A 114 16.93 -7.41 -3.51
C THR A 114 18.34 -7.97 -3.40
N LEU A 115 19.27 -7.25 -2.76
CA LEU A 115 20.65 -7.71 -2.53
C LEU A 115 20.71 -8.99 -1.70
N PHE A 116 19.86 -9.11 -0.68
CA PHE A 116 19.72 -10.35 0.10
C PHE A 116 19.27 -11.52 -0.78
N LEU A 117 18.31 -11.32 -1.69
CA LEU A 117 17.88 -12.37 -2.61
C LEU A 117 18.98 -12.75 -3.60
N LEU A 118 19.76 -11.77 -4.09
CA LEU A 118 20.90 -12.00 -4.97
C LEU A 118 22.01 -12.79 -4.26
N SER A 119 22.35 -12.46 -3.01
CA SER A 119 23.37 -13.18 -2.23
C SER A 119 22.97 -14.63 -1.94
N ARG A 120 21.66 -14.90 -1.84
CA ARG A 120 21.08 -16.24 -1.73
C ARG A 120 20.87 -16.95 -3.09
N ARG A 121 21.34 -16.34 -4.19
CA ARG A 121 21.17 -16.81 -5.58
C ARG A 121 19.70 -17.05 -5.98
N GLN A 122 18.77 -16.36 -5.34
CA GLN A 122 17.33 -16.39 -5.63
C GLN A 122 16.98 -15.40 -6.75
N TRP A 123 17.65 -15.52 -7.91
CA TRP A 123 17.59 -14.53 -9.00
C TRP A 123 16.17 -14.19 -9.44
N GLY A 124 15.29 -15.19 -9.59
CA GLY A 124 13.90 -14.95 -9.96
C GLY A 124 13.12 -14.13 -8.94
N LEU A 125 13.34 -14.36 -7.64
CA LEU A 125 12.72 -13.54 -6.58
C LEU A 125 13.33 -12.13 -6.55
N ALA A 126 14.64 -12.01 -6.77
CA ALA A 126 15.33 -10.73 -6.81
C ALA A 126 14.80 -9.83 -7.95
N VAL A 127 14.65 -10.39 -9.16
CA VAL A 127 14.09 -9.67 -10.31
C VAL A 127 12.66 -9.20 -10.00
N VAL A 128 11.81 -10.07 -9.46
CA VAL A 128 10.42 -9.71 -9.15
C VAL A 128 10.38 -8.66 -8.05
N CYS A 129 11.27 -8.72 -7.06
CA CYS A 129 11.40 -7.71 -6.01
C CYS A 129 11.78 -6.34 -6.58
N ALA A 130 12.81 -6.31 -7.44
CA ALA A 130 13.27 -5.10 -8.10
C ALA A 130 12.20 -4.51 -9.03
N VAL A 131 11.50 -5.34 -9.81
CA VAL A 131 10.44 -4.89 -10.73
C VAL A 131 9.23 -4.39 -9.94
N ALA A 132 8.75 -5.14 -8.94
CA ALA A 132 7.58 -4.76 -8.16
C ALA A 132 7.79 -3.41 -7.45
N THR A 133 8.98 -3.17 -6.90
CA THR A 133 9.29 -1.96 -6.13
C THR A 133 9.80 -0.81 -7.00
N GLY A 134 10.78 -1.05 -7.87
CA GLY A 134 11.39 -0.03 -8.74
C GLY A 134 10.45 0.47 -9.83
N VAL A 135 9.88 -0.45 -10.64
CA VAL A 135 8.90 -0.07 -11.67
C VAL A 135 7.60 0.43 -11.05
N GLY A 136 7.22 -0.09 -9.87
CA GLY A 136 6.10 0.45 -9.09
C GLY A 136 6.31 1.92 -8.70
N GLY A 137 7.52 2.29 -8.29
CA GLY A 137 7.89 3.68 -8.03
C GLY A 137 7.84 4.56 -9.28
N ALA A 138 8.34 4.06 -10.42
CA ALA A 138 8.26 4.76 -11.70
C ALA A 138 6.80 4.95 -12.16
N LEU A 139 5.96 3.94 -11.99
CA LEU A 139 4.52 4.02 -12.27
C LEU A 139 3.85 5.11 -11.41
N ASN A 140 4.13 5.16 -10.11
CA ASN A 140 3.61 6.23 -9.26
C ASN A 140 4.10 7.61 -9.71
N TRP A 141 5.35 7.73 -10.15
CA TRP A 141 5.89 8.99 -10.66
C TRP A 141 5.17 9.42 -11.95
N LEU A 142 4.95 8.50 -12.89
CA LEU A 142 4.21 8.78 -14.12
C LEU A 142 2.76 9.21 -13.84
N LEU A 143 2.05 8.48 -12.98
CA LEU A 143 0.67 8.81 -12.62
C LEU A 143 0.57 10.19 -11.97
N LYS A 144 1.55 10.57 -11.15
CA LYS A 144 1.60 11.92 -10.57
C LYS A 144 1.64 13.03 -11.62
N HIS A 145 2.41 12.84 -12.70
CA HIS A 145 2.51 13.82 -13.79
C HIS A 145 1.34 13.73 -14.78
N ALA A 146 0.59 12.63 -14.77
CA ALA A 146 -0.61 12.50 -15.58
C ALA A 146 -1.81 13.23 -14.95
N PHE A 147 -1.99 13.14 -13.63
CA PHE A 147 -3.15 13.71 -12.94
C PHE A 147 -2.93 15.13 -12.39
N GLU A 148 -1.69 15.47 -12.03
CA GLU A 148 -1.32 16.82 -11.57
C GLU A 148 -2.22 17.42 -10.48
N ARG A 149 -2.72 16.55 -9.58
CA ARG A 149 -3.63 16.98 -8.52
C ARG A 149 -2.89 17.79 -7.46
N VAL A 150 -3.41 18.98 -7.16
CA VAL A 150 -2.92 19.85 -6.08
C VAL A 150 -3.19 19.21 -4.71
N ARG A 151 -2.25 19.38 -3.77
CA ARG A 151 -2.32 18.85 -2.39
C ARG A 151 -3.23 19.70 -1.50
N PRO A 152 -3.60 19.22 -0.31
CA PRO A 152 -4.13 20.10 0.72
C PRO A 152 -3.06 21.12 1.16
N ASP A 153 -3.42 22.40 1.23
CA ASP A 153 -2.51 23.50 1.62
C ASP A 153 -2.41 23.62 3.13
N HIS A 154 -1.67 22.74 3.81
CA HIS A 154 -1.40 22.85 5.25
C HIS A 154 0.10 22.65 5.51
N ASP A 155 0.74 23.65 6.13
CA ASP A 155 2.14 23.57 6.56
C ASP A 155 2.24 23.64 8.08
N HIS A 156 2.37 22.46 8.70
CA HIS A 156 2.61 22.31 10.13
C HIS A 156 4.07 21.94 10.45
N GLY A 157 4.99 21.95 9.46
CA GLY A 157 6.41 21.60 9.65
C GLY A 157 6.74 20.11 9.89
N TYR A 158 5.76 19.27 10.24
CA TYR A 158 5.98 17.82 10.47
C TYR A 158 6.07 16.97 9.19
N ALA A 159 5.66 17.50 8.04
CA ALA A 159 5.81 16.86 6.73
C ALA A 159 5.70 17.91 5.62
N SER A 160 6.81 18.28 4.98
CA SER A 160 6.79 19.09 3.76
C SER A 160 7.06 18.18 2.56
N VAL A 161 6.19 18.19 1.57
CA VAL A 161 6.37 17.35 0.37
C VAL A 161 6.02 18.14 -0.88
N ALA A 162 7.04 18.44 -1.69
CA ALA A 162 6.87 19.03 -3.00
C ALA A 162 6.21 18.05 -4.01
N GLY A 163 5.57 18.61 -5.04
CA GLY A 163 4.98 17.87 -6.18
C GLY A 163 3.52 17.42 -5.97
N TRP A 164 2.99 16.66 -6.92
CA TRP A 164 1.57 16.30 -7.01
C TRP A 164 1.06 15.36 -5.92
N SER A 165 -0.24 15.43 -5.60
CA SER A 165 -0.88 14.64 -4.54
C SER A 165 -1.23 13.21 -4.97
N PHE A 166 -1.88 13.06 -6.13
CA PHE A 166 -2.48 11.81 -6.56
C PHE A 166 -1.57 11.00 -7.51
N PRO A 167 -1.43 9.68 -7.31
CA PRO A 167 -1.73 8.92 -6.09
C PRO A 167 -0.64 9.13 -5.02
N SER A 168 -0.96 8.78 -3.76
CA SER A 168 -0.02 8.91 -2.64
C SER A 168 1.20 8.01 -2.81
N GLY A 169 2.38 8.63 -2.87
CA GLY A 169 3.65 7.92 -3.05
C GLY A 169 4.07 7.10 -1.83
N HIS A 170 3.80 7.57 -0.60
CA HIS A 170 4.10 6.81 0.62
C HIS A 170 3.21 5.56 0.71
N SER A 171 1.93 5.71 0.39
CA SER A 171 0.96 4.61 0.42
C SER A 171 1.28 3.56 -0.65
N SER A 172 1.58 4.01 -1.88
CA SER A 172 2.01 3.13 -2.96
C SER A 172 3.33 2.42 -2.64
N ALA A 173 4.36 3.15 -2.22
CA ALA A 173 5.66 2.56 -1.89
C ALA A 173 5.56 1.57 -0.72
N ALA A 174 4.81 1.90 0.34
CA ALA A 174 4.59 1.00 1.47
C ALA A 174 3.91 -0.30 1.02
N MET A 175 2.86 -0.21 0.20
CA MET A 175 2.19 -1.38 -0.36
C MET A 175 3.13 -2.23 -1.23
N ALA A 176 3.92 -1.60 -2.11
CA ALA A 176 4.87 -2.32 -2.96
C ALA A 176 5.94 -3.04 -2.14
N VAL A 177 6.62 -2.33 -1.24
CA VAL A 177 7.78 -2.84 -0.50
C VAL A 177 7.36 -3.80 0.60
N TYR A 178 6.45 -3.40 1.49
CA TYR A 178 6.02 -4.26 2.59
C TYR A 178 5.08 -5.37 2.12
N GLY A 179 4.29 -5.15 1.07
CA GLY A 179 3.54 -6.23 0.42
C GLY A 179 4.49 -7.26 -0.22
N MET A 180 5.57 -6.81 -0.86
CA MET A 180 6.60 -7.71 -1.37
C MET A 180 7.36 -8.42 -0.23
N ALA A 181 7.66 -7.73 0.86
CA ALA A 181 8.22 -8.36 2.06
C ALA A 181 7.30 -9.45 2.61
N CYS A 182 5.98 -9.21 2.63
CA CYS A 182 4.99 -10.21 3.00
C CYS A 182 5.01 -11.41 2.04
N TYR A 183 5.09 -11.18 0.73
CA TYR A 183 5.26 -12.28 -0.23
C TYR A 183 6.53 -13.10 0.08
N LEU A 184 7.68 -12.45 0.25
CA LEU A 184 8.95 -13.11 0.55
C LEU A 184 8.94 -13.84 1.89
N LEU A 185 8.27 -13.31 2.92
CA LEU A 185 8.06 -13.94 4.21
C LEU A 185 7.43 -15.33 4.04
N TRP A 186 6.37 -15.44 3.24
CA TRP A 186 5.73 -16.72 2.95
C TRP A 186 6.59 -17.67 2.11
N ARG A 187 7.55 -17.13 1.35
CA ARG A 187 8.45 -17.91 0.49
C ARG A 187 9.68 -18.46 1.21
N LEU A 188 10.23 -17.69 2.14
CA LEU A 188 11.57 -17.92 2.68
C LEU A 188 11.59 -18.10 4.20
N ALA A 189 10.60 -17.56 4.92
CA ALA A 189 10.63 -17.58 6.38
C ALA A 189 10.02 -18.87 6.97
N PRO A 190 10.47 -19.27 8.17
CA PRO A 190 9.86 -20.35 8.93
C PRO A 190 8.37 -20.10 9.18
N PRO A 191 7.53 -21.16 9.27
CA PRO A 191 6.08 -21.03 9.46
C PRO A 191 5.69 -20.15 10.66
N ALA A 192 6.46 -20.19 11.75
CA ALA A 192 6.21 -19.41 12.97
C ALA A 192 6.17 -17.89 12.73
N TRP A 193 6.90 -17.38 11.73
CA TRP A 193 6.97 -15.94 11.43
C TRP A 193 5.96 -15.47 10.39
N ARG A 194 5.31 -16.39 9.67
CA ARG A 194 4.45 -16.04 8.53
C ARG A 194 3.23 -15.24 8.96
N LEU A 195 2.45 -15.74 9.92
CA LEU A 195 1.25 -15.06 10.39
C LEU A 195 1.56 -13.76 11.16
N PRO A 196 2.45 -13.74 12.17
CA PRO A 196 2.78 -12.51 12.89
C PRO A 196 3.37 -11.43 11.97
N GLY A 197 4.28 -11.81 11.06
CA GLY A 197 4.87 -10.87 10.11
C GLY A 197 3.84 -10.33 9.10
N THR A 198 2.91 -11.17 8.63
CA THR A 198 1.82 -10.72 7.75
C THR A 198 0.92 -9.69 8.45
N ALA A 199 0.53 -9.96 9.70
CA ALA A 199 -0.26 -9.04 10.50
C ALA A 199 0.45 -7.70 10.72
N LEU A 200 1.74 -7.74 11.10
CA LEU A 200 2.55 -6.55 11.33
C LEU A 200 2.69 -5.70 10.07
N LEU A 201 3.03 -6.32 8.93
CA LEU A 201 3.22 -5.61 7.67
C LEU A 201 1.91 -5.00 7.16
N ALA A 202 0.78 -5.71 7.29
CA ALA A 202 -0.54 -5.20 6.92
C ALA A 202 -0.96 -4.00 7.79
N ALA A 203 -0.75 -4.09 9.11
CA ALA A 203 -0.99 -2.97 10.02
C ALA A 203 -0.09 -1.76 9.68
N LEU A 204 1.19 -2.00 9.40
CA LEU A 204 2.15 -0.95 9.06
C LEU A 204 1.78 -0.23 7.76
N ILE A 205 1.42 -0.95 6.70
CA ILE A 205 0.95 -0.36 5.44
C ILE A 205 -0.24 0.57 5.69
N MET A 206 -1.23 0.10 6.45
CA MET A 206 -2.42 0.89 6.78
C MET A 206 -2.07 2.13 7.63
N ALA A 207 -1.24 1.97 8.67
CA ALA A 207 -0.81 3.06 9.54
C ALA A 207 -0.04 4.13 8.76
N ILE A 208 0.83 3.75 7.83
CA ILE A 208 1.53 4.68 6.94
C ILE A 208 0.54 5.51 6.14
N GLY A 209 -0.42 4.86 5.45
CA GLY A 209 -1.43 5.60 4.67
C GLY A 209 -2.26 6.55 5.52
N LEU A 210 -2.73 6.11 6.68
CA LEU A 210 -3.51 6.94 7.60
C LEU A 210 -2.70 8.13 8.13
N SER A 211 -1.40 7.93 8.42
CA SER A 211 -0.53 9.03 8.82
C SER A 211 -0.51 10.16 7.79
N ARG A 212 -0.59 9.84 6.49
CA ARG A 212 -0.60 10.86 5.42
C ARG A 212 -1.88 11.66 5.37
N ILE A 213 -3.01 11.03 5.69
CA ILE A 213 -4.33 11.68 5.78
C ILE A 213 -4.36 12.59 7.01
N LEU A 214 -3.93 12.08 8.17
CA LEU A 214 -3.99 12.80 9.44
C LEU A 214 -2.98 13.96 9.52
N LEU A 215 -1.81 13.82 8.88
CA LEU A 215 -0.88 14.93 8.63
C LEU A 215 -1.34 15.85 7.49
N GLN A 216 -2.51 15.63 6.89
CA GLN A 216 -3.13 16.52 5.90
C GLN A 216 -2.25 16.81 4.68
N VAL A 217 -1.34 15.89 4.34
CA VAL A 217 -0.42 16.00 3.20
C VAL A 217 -0.89 15.22 1.97
N HIS A 218 -1.93 14.42 2.15
CA HIS A 218 -2.65 13.68 1.11
C HIS A 218 -4.13 13.55 1.48
N PHE A 219 -4.98 13.54 0.47
CA PHE A 219 -6.39 13.24 0.62
C PHE A 219 -6.63 11.73 0.80
N VAL A 220 -7.82 11.35 1.28
CA VAL A 220 -8.19 9.93 1.48
C VAL A 220 -8.14 9.19 0.15
N SER A 221 -8.70 9.78 -0.90
CA SER A 221 -8.67 9.19 -2.24
C SER A 221 -7.25 8.99 -2.78
N ASP A 222 -6.29 9.87 -2.48
CA ASP A 222 -4.89 9.71 -2.90
C ASP A 222 -4.25 8.46 -2.26
N VAL A 223 -4.52 8.24 -0.97
CA VAL A 223 -4.02 7.10 -0.20
C VAL A 223 -4.64 5.79 -0.68
N LEU A 224 -5.97 5.76 -0.85
CA LEU A 224 -6.68 4.59 -1.35
C LEU A 224 -6.25 4.24 -2.77
N ALA A 225 -6.10 5.23 -3.65
CA ALA A 225 -5.60 5.01 -5.00
C ALA A 225 -4.17 4.49 -5.01
N GLY A 226 -3.29 5.02 -4.14
CA GLY A 226 -1.91 4.53 -3.99
C GLY A 226 -1.84 3.07 -3.54
N PHE A 227 -2.66 2.67 -2.57
CA PHE A 227 -2.78 1.26 -2.17
C PHE A 227 -3.31 0.40 -3.31
N ALA A 228 -4.37 0.84 -3.98
CA ALA A 228 -5.07 0.10 -5.02
C ALA A 228 -4.17 -0.19 -6.23
N ILE A 229 -3.53 0.84 -6.80
CA ILE A 229 -2.66 0.67 -7.97
C ILE A 229 -1.43 -0.18 -7.64
N SER A 230 -0.84 0.02 -6.46
CA SER A 230 0.33 -0.73 -6.05
C SER A 230 0.02 -2.19 -5.73
N LEU A 231 -1.14 -2.48 -5.14
CA LEU A 231 -1.58 -3.84 -4.88
C LEU A 231 -1.82 -4.59 -6.20
N ALA A 232 -2.48 -3.93 -7.17
CA ALA A 232 -2.68 -4.51 -8.50
C ALA A 232 -1.36 -4.78 -9.23
N TRP A 233 -0.43 -3.82 -9.20
CA TRP A 233 0.90 -3.98 -9.78
C TRP A 233 1.70 -5.12 -9.14
N LEU A 234 1.72 -5.16 -7.80
CA LEU A 234 2.39 -6.21 -7.05
C LEU A 234 1.80 -7.60 -7.35
N ALA A 235 0.47 -7.70 -7.39
CA ALA A 235 -0.22 -8.92 -7.73
C ALA A 235 0.15 -9.39 -9.15
N LEU A 236 0.16 -8.49 -10.13
CA LEU A 236 0.59 -8.82 -11.49
C LEU A 236 2.03 -9.35 -11.50
N CYS A 237 2.96 -8.68 -10.82
CA CYS A 237 4.36 -9.11 -10.72
C CYS A 237 4.47 -10.51 -10.10
N VAL A 238 3.76 -10.77 -9.01
CA VAL A 238 3.75 -12.07 -8.33
C VAL A 238 3.13 -13.17 -9.21
N ALA A 239 2.07 -12.87 -9.96
CA ALA A 239 1.44 -13.82 -10.87
C ALA A 239 2.37 -14.21 -12.01
N LEU A 240 3.03 -13.23 -12.65
CA LEU A 240 4.04 -13.48 -13.69
C LEU A 240 5.20 -14.31 -13.11
N ALA A 241 5.68 -13.96 -11.92
CA ALA A 241 6.75 -14.70 -11.23
C ALA A 241 6.41 -16.17 -10.96
N GLN A 242 5.14 -16.50 -10.77
CA GLN A 242 4.68 -17.87 -10.56
C GLN A 242 4.59 -18.64 -11.88
N ARG A 243 4.18 -17.98 -12.97
CA ARG A 243 4.07 -18.58 -14.31
C ARG A 243 5.41 -18.82 -14.98
N LEU A 244 6.38 -17.91 -14.80
CA LEU A 244 7.70 -17.99 -15.43
C LEU A 244 8.65 -18.98 -14.74
N ARG A 245 8.18 -19.68 -13.70
CA ARG A 245 8.98 -20.74 -13.09
C ARG A 245 8.98 -21.94 -14.01
N PRO A 246 10.16 -22.46 -14.39
CA PRO A 246 10.21 -23.70 -15.14
C PRO A 246 9.54 -24.80 -14.31
N SER A 247 8.49 -25.40 -14.88
CA SER A 247 7.84 -26.57 -14.32
C SER A 247 8.89 -27.65 -14.11
N CYS A 248 9.02 -28.16 -12.88
CA CYS A 248 9.92 -29.28 -12.57
C CYS A 248 9.51 -30.60 -13.27
N SER A 249 8.50 -30.57 -14.16
CA SER A 249 7.99 -31.71 -14.91
C SER A 249 8.81 -32.05 -16.17
N GLU A 250 9.77 -31.22 -16.57
CA GLU A 250 10.58 -31.45 -17.78
C GLU A 250 11.96 -32.07 -17.51
N ARG A 251 12.45 -32.05 -16.26
CA ARG A 251 13.73 -32.70 -15.89
C ARG A 251 13.63 -34.19 -15.62
N GLN A 252 12.43 -34.73 -15.42
CA GLN A 252 12.21 -36.17 -15.16
C GLN A 252 11.80 -36.97 -16.40
N ARG A 253 11.68 -36.34 -17.58
CA ARG A 253 11.42 -37.06 -18.86
C ARG A 253 12.68 -37.30 -19.70
N VAL A 254 13.86 -36.89 -19.22
CA VAL A 254 15.13 -36.96 -19.97
C VAL A 254 16.19 -37.75 -19.18
N GLN A 255 15.79 -38.51 -18.16
CA GLN A 255 16.63 -39.49 -17.48
C GLN A 255 15.92 -40.84 -17.51
#